data_AF-A0A918JJ64-F1
#
_entry.id   AF-A0A918JJ64-F1
#
_cell.length_a   1.000
_cell.length_b   1.000
_cell.length_c   1.000
_cell.angle_alpha   90.00
_cell.angle_beta   90.00
_cell.angle_gamma   90.00
#
_symmetry.space_group_name_H-M   'P 1'
#
loop_
_entity.id
_entity.type
_entity.pdbx_description
1 polymer ?
#
loop_
_entity_poly.entity_id
_entity_poly.type
_entity_poly.pdbx_seq_one_letter_code
_entity_poly.pdbx_strand_id
1 'polypeptide(L)' 'MTNPKVNSSAPADLEGGLATLRGDCARMAPHWAVPERSAARPVPPSLIHGVSVPARSARLLDAMSDYGD' A
#
# COMPACT_ATOMS: atom_id res chain seq x y z
N MET A 1 -6.76 23.01 5.86
CA MET A 1 -6.59 21.54 5.83
C MET A 1 -5.35 21.22 6.67
N THR A 2 -5.53 20.81 7.91
CA THR A 2 -4.41 20.63 8.86
C THR A 2 -3.82 19.24 8.67
N ASN A 3 -2.51 19.16 8.40
CA ASN A 3 -1.81 17.89 8.23
C ASN A 3 -1.62 17.21 9.61
N PRO A 4 -1.93 15.93 9.79
CA PRO A 4 -1.66 15.23 11.04
C PRO A 4 -0.14 15.12 11.25
N LYS A 5 0.35 15.54 12.42
CA LYS A 5 1.73 15.28 12.84
C LYS A 5 1.88 13.79 13.10
N VAL A 6 2.68 13.10 12.29
CA VAL A 6 3.09 11.72 12.54
C VAL A 6 4.26 11.76 13.51
N ASN A 7 4.01 11.30 14.74
CA ASN A 7 5.08 10.94 15.67
C ASN A 7 5.61 9.58 15.22
N SER A 8 6.71 9.56 14.47
CA SER A 8 7.39 8.31 14.15
C SER A 8 7.82 7.65 15.45
N SER A 9 7.28 6.46 15.73
CA SER A 9 7.90 5.58 16.73
C SER A 9 9.34 5.28 16.29
N ALA A 10 10.20 4.98 17.26
CA ALA A 10 11.62 4.69 17.10
C ALA A 10 11.91 3.77 15.90
N PRO A 11 13.11 3.85 15.28
CA PRO A 11 13.47 2.94 14.19
C PRO A 11 13.15 1.52 14.61
N ALA A 12 12.36 0.81 13.80
CA ALA A 12 12.14 -0.61 14.00
C ALA A 12 13.51 -1.27 14.13
N ASP A 13 13.71 -2.07 15.17
CA ASP A 13 14.93 -2.86 15.30
C ASP A 13 15.01 -3.80 14.09
N LEU A 14 15.82 -3.42 13.09
CA LEU A 14 15.95 -4.14 11.82
C LEU A 14 16.87 -5.37 11.96
N GLU A 15 17.45 -5.60 13.13
CA GLU A 15 18.39 -6.71 13.40
C GLU A 15 17.75 -8.09 13.17
N GLY A 16 16.42 -8.19 13.21
CA GLY A 16 15.70 -9.46 12.99
C GLY A 16 15.56 -9.92 11.54
N GLY A 17 15.93 -9.10 10.54
CA GLY A 17 15.75 -9.41 9.12
C GLY A 17 14.30 -9.68 8.69
N LEU A 18 14.11 -10.17 7.44
CA LEU A 18 12.78 -10.33 6.83
C LEU A 18 11.87 -11.35 7.55
N ALA A 19 12.44 -12.39 8.15
CA ALA A 19 11.68 -13.40 8.87
C ALA A 19 11.01 -12.81 10.13
N THR A 20 11.75 -11.98 10.88
CA THR A 20 11.21 -11.29 12.05
C THR A 20 10.15 -10.28 11.65
N LEU A 21 10.41 -9.49 10.60
CA LEU A 21 9.44 -8.53 10.06
C LEU A 21 8.12 -9.21 9.68
N ARG A 22 8.18 -10.37 9.00
CA ARG A 22 6.97 -11.14 8.66
C ARG A 22 6.21 -11.59 9.92
N GLY A 23 6.93 -11.98 10.97
CA GLY A 23 6.36 -12.30 12.28
C GLY A 23 5.68 -11.10 12.94
N ASP A 24 6.28 -9.91 12.87
CA ASP A 24 5.68 -8.67 13.35
C ASP A 24 4.41 -8.30 12.57
N CYS A 25 4.43 -8.40 11.24
CA CYS A 25 3.24 -8.17 10.42
C CYS A 25 2.10 -9.13 10.79
N ALA A 26 2.41 -10.41 11.01
CA ALA A 26 1.41 -11.40 11.44
C ALA A 26 0.83 -11.08 12.82
N ARG A 27 1.64 -10.59 13.77
CA ARG A 27 1.16 -10.13 15.09
C ARG A 27 0.25 -8.91 14.98
N MET A 28 0.51 -8.02 14.03
CA MET A 28 -0.29 -6.81 13.81
C MET A 28 -1.57 -7.05 13.00
N ALA A 29 -1.60 -8.09 12.17
CA ALA A 29 -2.73 -8.40 11.28
C ALA A 29 -4.11 -8.39 11.98
N PRO A 30 -4.30 -8.96 13.18
CA PRO A 30 -5.60 -8.97 13.85
C PRO A 30 -6.10 -7.58 14.28
N HIS A 31 -5.22 -6.58 14.41
CA HIS A 31 -5.62 -5.23 14.80
C HIS A 31 -6.17 -4.40 13.63
N TRP A 32 -5.99 -4.86 12.40
CA TRP A 32 -6.56 -4.22 11.23
C TRP A 32 -7.92 -4.84 10.92
N ALA A 33 -8.98 -4.14 11.29
CA ALA A 33 -10.33 -4.48 10.86
C ALA A 33 -10.40 -4.39 9.33
N VAL A 34 -10.54 -5.53 8.66
CA VAL A 34 -10.89 -5.58 7.23
C VAL A 34 -12.41 -5.43 7.15
N PRO A 35 -12.94 -4.35 6.54
CA PRO A 35 -14.37 -4.28 6.30
C PRO A 35 -14.81 -5.48 5.45
N GLU A 36 -15.97 -6.05 5.79
CA GLU A 36 -16.67 -7.03 4.94
C GLU A 36 -16.69 -6.50 3.50
N ARG A 37 -15.91 -7.14 2.62
CA ARG A 37 -15.81 -6.72 1.23
C ARG A 37 -17.01 -7.29 0.50
N SER A 38 -17.99 -6.44 0.25
CA SER A 38 -19.12 -6.82 -0.61
C SER A 38 -18.60 -7.17 -2.01
N ALA A 39 -19.22 -8.16 -2.64
CA ALA A 39 -18.93 -8.49 -4.03
C ALA A 39 -19.13 -7.22 -4.88
N ALA A 40 -18.09 -6.83 -5.61
CA ALA A 40 -18.17 -5.68 -6.49
C ALA A 40 -19.25 -5.95 -7.55
N ARG A 41 -20.24 -5.06 -7.63
CA ARG A 41 -21.23 -5.11 -8.71
C ARG A 41 -20.58 -4.57 -10.00
N PRO A 42 -20.89 -5.15 -11.17
CA PRO A 42 -20.49 -4.56 -12.44
C PRO A 42 -20.97 -3.11 -12.51
N VAL A 43 -20.06 -2.19 -12.83
CA VAL A 43 -20.39 -0.79 -13.07
C VAL A 43 -20.40 -0.50 -14.57
N PRO A 44 -21.27 0.38 -15.06
CA PRO A 44 -21.20 0.86 -16.44
C PRO A 44 -19.80 1.41 -16.75
N PRO A 45 -19.26 1.20 -17.96
CA PRO A 45 -17.95 1.73 -18.34
C PRO A 45 -17.85 3.26 -18.21
N SER A 46 -18.95 3.98 -18.32
CA SER A 46 -19.02 5.43 -18.12
C SER A 46 -18.69 5.89 -16.69
N LEU A 47 -18.77 4.99 -15.70
CA LEU A 47 -18.39 5.26 -14.30
C LEU A 47 -16.95 4.87 -13.99
N ILE A 48 -16.26 4.21 -14.93
CA ILE A 48 -14.83 3.92 -14.79
C ILE A 48 -14.08 5.18 -15.18
N HIS A 49 -13.84 6.03 -14.19
CA HIS A 49 -12.98 7.19 -14.36
C HIS A 49 -11.53 6.70 -14.43
N GLY A 50 -10.92 6.81 -15.61
CA GLY A 50 -9.50 6.48 -15.79
C GLY A 50 -8.62 7.43 -14.99
N VAL A 51 -7.49 6.92 -14.51
CA VAL A 51 -6.42 7.75 -13.95
C VAL A 51 -5.41 8.02 -15.06
N SER A 52 -5.20 9.31 -15.40
CA SER A 52 -4.12 9.70 -16.31
C SER A 52 -2.86 9.94 -15.50
N VAL A 53 -1.84 9.10 -15.72
CA VAL A 53 -0.54 9.25 -15.06
C VAL A 53 0.40 10.00 -16.00
N PRO A 54 1.01 11.13 -15.57
CA PRO A 54 1.99 11.84 -16.38
C PRO A 54 3.19 10.95 -16.72
N ALA A 55 3.69 11.05 -17.96
CA ALA A 55 4.80 10.23 -18.44
C ALA A 55 6.06 10.32 -17.56
N ARG A 56 6.33 11.48 -16.94
CA ARG A 56 7.45 11.65 -16.00
C ARG A 56 7.32 10.74 -14.77
N SER A 57 6.11 10.57 -14.25
CA SER A 57 5.84 9.71 -13.10
C SER A 57 5.91 8.23 -13.49
N ALA A 58 5.41 7.87 -14.67
CA ALA A 58 5.51 6.50 -15.19
C ALA A 58 6.98 6.07 -15.33
N ARG A 59 7.86 6.95 -15.84
CA ARG A 59 9.31 6.68 -15.97
C ARG A 59 10.04 6.44 -14.65
N LEU A 60 9.50 6.88 -13.51
CA LEU A 60 10.09 6.54 -12.21
C LEU A 60 9.88 5.05 -11.88
N LEU A 61 8.84 4.43 -12.43
CA LEU A 61 8.55 3.01 -12.26
C LEU A 61 9.42 2.14 -13.16
N ASP A 62 9.92 2.66 -14.29
CA ASP A 62 10.83 1.94 -15.20
C ASP A 62 12.13 1.48 -14.50
N ALA A 63 12.53 2.16 -13.42
CA ALA A 63 13.68 1.78 -12.60
C ALA A 63 13.35 0.78 -11.47
N MET A 64 12.08 0.40 -11.32
CA MET A 64 11.59 -0.53 -10.29
C MET A 64 11.08 -1.84 -10.93
N SER A 65 11.88 -2.42 -11.83
CA SER A 65 11.57 -3.62 -12.60
C SER A 65 11.27 -4.86 -11.73
N ASP A 66 11.74 -4.88 -10.48
CA ASP A 66 11.54 -5.99 -9.54
C ASP A 66 10.06 -6.22 -9.13
N TYR A 67 9.16 -5.31 -9.51
CA TYR A 67 7.75 -5.32 -9.11
C TYR A 67 6.76 -5.56 -10.27
N GLY A 68 7.23 -5.81 -11.49
CA GLY A 68 6.42 -5.68 -12.72
C GLY A 68 6.27 -6.91 -13.63
N ASP A 69 6.76 -8.09 -13.23
CA ASP A 69 6.60 -9.35 -13.99
C ASP A 69 5.72 -10.36 -13.25
#